data_AF-A0A2G5UEP1-F1
#
_entry.id   AF-A0A2G5UEP1-F1
#
_cell.length_a   1.000
_cell.length_b   1.000
_cell.length_c   1.000
_cell.angle_alpha   90.00
_cell.angle_beta   90.00
_cell.angle_gamma   90.00
#
_symmetry.space_group_name_H-M   'P 1'
#
loop_
_entity.id
_entity.type
_entity.pdbx_description
1 polymer ?
#
loop_
_entity_poly.entity_id
_entity_poly.type
_entity_poly.pdbx_seq_one_letter_code
_entity_poly.pdbx_strand_id
1 'polypeptide(L)'
;MSISSGNVEQEYVHSIYSRLATYQQKEHKPSSPRIWPRVRQFVDQQAIGSVILDVGCGEAKYTSQKSHVIGFDTCSEVLSSSKKENIDLCLADAVSIPIRDNSVDAILNVSVIHHLATTARRRQVLQECSRCLRDGGQMLIYAWAFEQPNGKFAAQDILVPWNMHETAIGGRLPKVKFHVNTTKEQRVIAASIPINISDGSVAQRWFSGVLNKVTSLTDQLPYFSKRCPSSPSYSNQSTPTGSVSSPIQKLPSAAPQFLPTTNSLISGIKRWSPMLGRRLASLLVPVEEQFAEELSQVIMRESVTEAMATLREVTFYRFYHVFKEGELADLVDSVESLKVVSTSFEHGNWCVIAEKVPANLIRP
;
A
#
# COMPACT_ATOMS: atom_id res chain seq x y z
N MET A 1 -5.12 18.30 6.53
CA MET A 1 -5.88 17.08 6.85
C MET A 1 -4.86 16.02 7.24
N SER A 2 -5.04 15.31 8.36
CA SER A 2 -4.08 14.30 8.83
C SER A 2 -4.50 12.93 8.31
N ILE A 3 -3.64 12.26 7.54
CA ILE A 3 -3.91 10.94 6.97
C ILE A 3 -2.80 9.98 7.43
N SER A 4 -3.15 8.74 7.76
CA SER A 4 -2.17 7.70 8.11
C SER A 4 -1.41 7.22 6.87
N SER A 5 -0.09 7.04 6.99
CA SER A 5 0.81 6.75 5.86
C SER A 5 0.39 5.54 5.01
N GLY A 6 0.06 4.42 5.65
CA GLY A 6 -0.39 3.21 4.93
C GLY A 6 -1.70 3.40 4.15
N ASN A 7 -2.58 4.29 4.61
CA ASN A 7 -3.80 4.62 3.86
C ASN A 7 -3.48 5.55 2.67
N VAL A 8 -2.51 6.47 2.82
CA VAL A 8 -2.06 7.34 1.71
C VAL A 8 -1.52 6.52 0.54
N GLU A 9 -0.63 5.56 0.80
CA GLU A 9 -0.02 4.75 -0.26
C GLU A 9 -1.07 3.85 -0.94
N GLN A 10 -1.96 3.21 -0.17
CA GLN A 10 -3.02 2.37 -0.75
C GLN A 10 -4.00 3.16 -1.62
N GLU A 11 -4.45 4.33 -1.15
CA GLU A 11 -5.48 5.14 -1.79
C GLU A 11 -4.94 5.98 -2.96
N TYR A 12 -3.78 6.62 -2.78
CA TYR A 12 -3.23 7.62 -3.72
C TYR A 12 -1.99 7.14 -4.50
N VAL A 13 -1.55 5.89 -4.30
CA VAL A 13 -0.50 5.25 -5.13
C VAL A 13 -1.07 3.98 -5.75
N HIS A 14 -1.20 2.89 -4.99
CA HIS A 14 -1.51 1.57 -5.54
C HIS A 14 -2.87 1.54 -6.26
N SER A 15 -3.95 2.00 -5.60
CA SER A 15 -5.28 2.00 -6.21
C SER A 15 -5.38 2.92 -7.44
N ILE A 16 -4.57 3.97 -7.53
CA ILE A 16 -4.55 4.84 -8.72
C ILE A 16 -3.77 4.19 -9.85
N TYR A 17 -2.56 3.67 -9.61
CA TYR A 17 -1.74 3.09 -10.66
C TYR A 17 -2.38 1.83 -11.30
N SER A 18 -3.04 0.97 -10.53
CA SER A 18 -3.83 -0.15 -11.08
C SER A 18 -4.97 0.31 -12.00
N ARG A 19 -5.70 1.37 -11.62
CA ARG A 19 -6.72 1.98 -12.50
C ARG A 19 -6.08 2.55 -13.77
N LEU A 20 -4.99 3.31 -13.65
CA LEU A 20 -4.30 3.94 -14.78
C LEU A 20 -3.80 2.91 -15.80
N ALA A 21 -3.18 1.81 -15.33
CA ALA A 21 -2.76 0.72 -16.19
C ALA A 21 -3.93 0.14 -17.01
N THR A 22 -5.10 -0.02 -16.39
CA THR A 22 -6.32 -0.48 -17.07
C THR A 22 -6.83 0.49 -18.14
N TYR A 23 -6.76 1.82 -17.91
CA TYR A 23 -7.15 2.81 -18.93
C TYR A 23 -6.18 2.87 -20.10
N GLN A 24 -4.87 2.83 -19.85
CA GLN A 24 -3.85 2.89 -20.90
C GLN A 24 -4.00 1.73 -21.90
N GLN A 25 -4.41 0.54 -21.44
CA GLN A 25 -4.68 -0.63 -22.28
C GLN A 25 -5.88 -0.45 -23.23
N LYS A 26 -6.93 0.28 -22.82
CA LYS A 26 -8.22 0.31 -23.54
C LYS A 26 -8.26 1.29 -24.73
N GLU A 27 -7.58 2.45 -24.64
CA GLU A 27 -7.87 3.56 -25.57
C GLU A 27 -6.70 4.07 -26.44
N HIS A 28 -5.44 3.67 -26.23
CA HIS A 28 -4.30 4.37 -26.85
C HIS A 28 -3.32 3.49 -27.63
N LYS A 29 -3.03 3.91 -28.87
CA LYS A 29 -1.67 3.75 -29.42
C LYS A 29 -0.74 4.56 -28.52
N PRO A 30 0.25 3.96 -27.85
CA PRO A 30 1.18 4.73 -27.05
C PRO A 30 1.97 5.66 -27.97
N SER A 31 1.95 6.96 -27.67
CA SER A 31 3.13 7.78 -27.97
C SER A 31 4.33 7.12 -27.27
N SER A 32 5.48 7.06 -27.94
CA SER A 32 6.65 6.33 -27.43
C SER A 32 6.93 6.74 -25.98
N PRO A 33 7.03 5.79 -25.03
CA PRO A 33 7.18 6.12 -23.63
C PRO A 33 8.43 6.99 -23.46
N ARG A 34 8.31 8.08 -22.69
CA ARG A 34 9.44 8.98 -22.44
C ARG A 34 10.57 8.19 -21.76
N ILE A 35 11.64 7.94 -22.51
CA ILE A 35 12.89 7.37 -22.03
C ILE A 35 13.77 8.53 -21.54
N TRP A 36 14.23 8.47 -20.30
CA TRP A 36 15.20 9.45 -19.79
C TRP A 36 16.60 9.10 -20.30
N PRO A 37 17.30 10.01 -21.00
CA PRO A 37 18.60 9.71 -21.61
C PRO A 37 19.66 9.24 -20.60
N ARG A 38 19.70 9.85 -19.40
CA ARG A 38 20.63 9.43 -18.33
C ARG A 38 20.37 8.02 -17.82
N VAL A 39 19.10 7.62 -17.69
CA VAL A 39 18.73 6.26 -17.28
C VAL A 39 19.12 5.24 -18.35
N ARG A 40 18.84 5.53 -19.63
CA ARG A 40 19.27 4.72 -20.77
C ARG A 40 20.80 4.55 -20.79
N GLN A 41 21.53 5.65 -20.64
CA GLN A 41 22.99 5.66 -20.57
C GLN A 41 23.53 4.79 -19.42
N PHE A 42 22.96 4.91 -18.22
CA PHE A 42 23.36 4.10 -17.07
C PHE A 42 23.16 2.59 -17.32
N VAL A 43 22.07 2.20 -17.98
CA VAL A 43 21.83 0.80 -18.39
C VAL A 43 22.81 0.35 -19.48
N ASP A 44 23.10 1.20 -20.48
CA ASP A 44 24.00 0.85 -21.60
C ASP A 44 25.49 0.78 -21.23
N GLN A 45 25.86 1.42 -20.13
CA GLN A 45 27.20 1.41 -19.52
C GLN A 45 27.48 0.16 -18.67
N GLN A 46 26.47 -0.64 -18.33
CA GLN A 46 26.67 -1.89 -17.59
C GLN A 46 27.45 -2.91 -18.42
N ALA A 47 28.20 -3.77 -17.73
CA ALA A 47 28.99 -4.80 -18.36
C ALA A 47 28.11 -5.85 -19.07
N ILE A 48 28.69 -6.52 -20.06
CA ILE A 48 28.04 -7.65 -20.73
C ILE A 48 27.88 -8.79 -19.71
N GLY A 49 26.69 -9.38 -19.64
CA GLY A 49 26.32 -10.40 -18.67
C GLY A 49 25.83 -9.86 -17.33
N SER A 50 25.77 -8.54 -17.13
CA SER A 50 25.30 -7.97 -15.86
C SER A 50 23.82 -8.23 -15.59
N VAL A 51 23.45 -8.31 -14.30
CA VAL A 51 22.06 -8.38 -13.84
C VAL A 51 21.62 -7.02 -13.32
N ILE A 52 20.57 -6.46 -13.92
CA ILE A 52 20.00 -5.15 -13.58
C ILE A 52 18.62 -5.35 -12.97
N LEU A 53 18.36 -4.72 -11.83
CA LEU A 53 17.03 -4.74 -11.19
C LEU A 53 16.31 -3.39 -11.41
N ASP A 54 15.14 -3.41 -12.04
CA ASP A 54 14.27 -2.24 -12.22
C ASP A 54 13.15 -2.25 -11.17
N VAL A 55 13.34 -1.51 -10.08
CA VAL A 55 12.44 -1.49 -8.91
C VAL A 55 11.35 -0.44 -9.12
N GLY A 56 10.12 -0.91 -9.38
CA GLY A 56 8.97 -0.12 -9.83
C GLY A 56 9.02 0.13 -11.34
N CYS A 57 9.20 -0.94 -12.12
CA CYS A 57 9.48 -0.88 -13.56
C CYS A 57 8.30 -0.40 -14.43
N GLY A 58 7.06 -0.43 -13.91
CA GLY A 58 5.84 -0.09 -14.64
C GLY A 58 5.73 -0.83 -15.99
N GLU A 59 5.71 -0.05 -17.08
CA GLU A 59 5.62 -0.54 -18.47
C GLU A 59 6.93 -1.19 -19.01
N ALA A 60 7.88 -1.55 -18.14
CA ALA A 60 9.17 -2.16 -18.50
C ALA A 60 9.94 -1.34 -19.56
N LYS A 61 10.17 -0.06 -19.25
CA LYS A 61 10.72 0.94 -20.20
C LYS A 61 12.21 0.74 -20.51
N TYR A 62 12.96 0.11 -19.61
CA TYR A 62 14.42 0.01 -19.68
C TYR A 62 14.88 -1.46 -19.80
N THR A 63 14.92 -1.98 -21.03
CA THR A 63 15.49 -3.30 -21.33
C THR A 63 16.96 -3.20 -21.76
N SER A 64 17.68 -4.33 -21.83
CA SER A 64 19.05 -4.40 -22.36
C SER A 64 19.22 -5.65 -23.24
N GLN A 65 20.10 -5.57 -24.23
CA GLN A 65 20.57 -6.74 -25.01
C GLN A 65 21.90 -7.29 -24.47
N LYS A 66 22.59 -6.53 -23.61
CA LYS A 66 23.89 -6.91 -23.03
C LYS A 66 23.76 -7.49 -21.63
N SER A 67 22.66 -7.21 -20.95
CA SER A 67 22.47 -7.41 -19.51
C SER A 67 21.09 -8.01 -19.30
N HIS A 68 20.94 -8.92 -18.34
CA HIS A 68 19.62 -9.44 -17.97
C HIS A 68 18.92 -8.41 -17.09
N VAL A 69 17.68 -8.06 -17.42
CA VAL A 69 16.87 -7.14 -16.61
C VAL A 69 15.80 -7.94 -15.88
N ILE A 70 15.61 -7.64 -14.60
CA ILE A 70 14.50 -8.13 -13.79
C ILE A 70 13.70 -6.89 -13.35
N GLY A 71 12.43 -6.81 -13.70
CA GLY A 71 11.55 -5.71 -13.35
C GLY A 71 10.54 -6.11 -12.29
N PHE A 72 10.39 -5.28 -11.26
CA PHE A 72 9.37 -5.45 -10.22
C PHE A 72 8.38 -4.30 -10.21
N ASP A 73 7.11 -4.59 -10.00
CA ASP A 73 6.08 -3.59 -9.70
C ASP A 73 5.04 -4.18 -8.74
N THR A 74 4.26 -3.30 -8.09
CA THR A 74 3.11 -3.69 -7.25
C THR A 74 1.81 -3.76 -8.04
N CYS A 75 1.77 -3.21 -9.26
CA CYS A 75 0.61 -3.23 -10.14
C CYS A 75 0.63 -4.46 -11.06
N SER A 76 -0.24 -5.44 -10.78
CA SER A 76 -0.42 -6.63 -11.63
C SER A 76 -0.85 -6.29 -13.06
N GLU A 77 -1.61 -5.21 -13.24
CA GLU A 77 -2.22 -4.82 -14.51
C GLU A 77 -1.15 -4.30 -15.49
N VAL A 78 -0.19 -3.50 -15.01
CA VAL A 78 0.89 -2.96 -15.87
C VAL A 78 1.87 -4.06 -16.27
N LEU A 79 2.24 -4.94 -15.35
CA LEU A 79 3.11 -6.08 -15.63
C LEU A 79 2.48 -7.03 -16.65
N SER A 80 1.21 -7.39 -16.46
CA SER A 80 0.47 -8.29 -17.38
C SER A 80 0.33 -7.73 -18.81
N SER A 81 0.33 -6.40 -18.96
CA SER A 81 0.32 -5.74 -20.27
C SER A 81 1.70 -5.62 -20.93
N SER A 82 2.78 -5.74 -20.16
CA SER A 82 4.15 -5.46 -20.58
C SER A 82 4.79 -6.65 -21.30
N LYS A 83 4.36 -6.89 -22.54
CA LYS A 83 4.97 -7.89 -23.43
C LYS A 83 6.30 -7.37 -24.00
N LYS A 84 7.37 -7.53 -23.22
CA LYS A 84 8.75 -7.18 -23.60
C LYS A 84 9.61 -8.44 -23.66
N GLU A 85 10.50 -8.49 -24.62
CA GLU A 85 11.55 -9.51 -24.69
C GLU A 85 12.79 -9.04 -23.89
N ASN A 86 13.58 -9.99 -23.40
CA ASN A 86 14.82 -9.75 -22.64
C ASN A 86 14.63 -8.98 -21.32
N ILE A 87 13.52 -9.25 -20.62
CA ILE A 87 13.26 -8.83 -19.25
C ILE A 87 12.34 -9.85 -18.55
N ASP A 88 12.69 -10.23 -17.33
CA ASP A 88 11.79 -10.99 -16.44
C ASP A 88 10.95 -10.00 -15.62
N LEU A 89 9.65 -10.24 -15.47
CA LEU A 89 8.75 -9.38 -14.71
C LEU A 89 8.13 -10.14 -13.54
N CYS A 90 8.13 -9.55 -12.34
CA CYS A 90 7.47 -10.15 -11.17
C CYS A 90 6.70 -9.11 -10.34
N LEU A 91 5.62 -9.57 -9.69
CA LEU A 91 4.86 -8.77 -8.74
C LEU A 91 5.60 -8.73 -7.39
N ALA A 92 6.06 -7.55 -6.96
CA ALA A 92 6.78 -7.36 -5.70
C ALA A 92 6.73 -5.91 -5.21
N ASP A 93 6.87 -5.72 -3.89
CA ASP A 93 6.99 -4.39 -3.26
C ASP A 93 8.47 -3.98 -3.13
N ALA A 94 8.77 -2.73 -3.44
CA ALA A 94 10.08 -2.12 -3.27
C ALA A 94 10.58 -2.11 -1.81
N VAL A 95 9.69 -2.24 -0.81
CA VAL A 95 10.08 -2.36 0.61
C VAL A 95 10.39 -3.81 1.06
N SER A 96 10.27 -4.80 0.17
CA SER A 96 10.53 -6.22 0.44
C SER A 96 10.87 -6.96 -0.86
N ILE A 97 12.10 -6.80 -1.33
CA ILE A 97 12.56 -7.24 -2.65
C ILE A 97 12.90 -8.74 -2.62
N PRO A 98 12.24 -9.61 -3.42
CA PRO A 98 12.43 -11.07 -3.40
C PRO A 98 13.68 -11.54 -4.15
N ILE A 99 14.79 -10.81 -4.00
CA ILE A 99 16.10 -11.09 -4.60
C ILE A 99 17.11 -11.38 -3.50
N ARG A 100 18.10 -12.22 -3.80
CA ARG A 100 19.16 -12.60 -2.86
C ARG A 100 20.08 -11.42 -2.57
N ASP A 101 20.73 -11.49 -1.41
CA ASP A 101 21.75 -10.52 -1.04
C ASP A 101 22.95 -10.61 -1.99
N ASN A 102 23.54 -9.47 -2.33
CA ASN A 102 24.76 -9.38 -3.16
C ASN A 102 24.68 -10.05 -4.54
N SER A 103 23.49 -10.13 -5.15
CA SER A 103 23.26 -10.89 -6.38
C SER A 103 22.89 -10.06 -7.62
N VAL A 104 22.83 -8.72 -7.52
CA VAL A 104 22.61 -7.85 -8.68
C VAL A 104 23.70 -6.78 -8.81
N ASP A 105 23.90 -6.33 -10.05
CA ASP A 105 25.06 -5.54 -10.44
C ASP A 105 24.74 -4.05 -10.46
N ALA A 106 23.52 -3.74 -10.92
CA ALA A 106 22.98 -2.40 -10.93
C ALA A 106 21.48 -2.39 -10.59
N ILE A 107 21.00 -1.26 -10.06
CA ILE A 107 19.57 -1.06 -9.73
C ILE A 107 19.06 0.25 -10.35
N LEU A 108 17.83 0.24 -10.84
CA LEU A 108 17.05 1.43 -11.18
C LEU A 108 15.95 1.63 -10.14
N ASN A 109 15.75 2.89 -9.71
CA ASN A 109 14.57 3.32 -8.96
C ASN A 109 14.08 4.64 -9.56
N VAL A 110 13.23 4.54 -10.59
CA VAL A 110 12.92 5.67 -11.48
C VAL A 110 11.45 6.05 -11.40
N SER A 111 11.16 7.18 -10.74
CA SER A 111 9.79 7.64 -10.41
C SER A 111 9.05 6.73 -9.43
N VAL A 112 9.75 6.26 -8.39
CA VAL A 112 9.25 5.26 -7.44
C VAL A 112 9.43 5.72 -5.99
N ILE A 113 10.65 6.05 -5.54
CA ILE A 113 10.90 6.41 -4.12
C ILE A 113 10.05 7.60 -3.60
N HIS A 114 9.63 8.52 -4.48
CA HIS A 114 8.72 9.62 -4.13
C HIS A 114 7.28 9.19 -3.81
N HIS A 115 6.89 7.94 -4.05
CA HIS A 115 5.56 7.43 -3.72
C HIS A 115 5.45 6.86 -2.30
N LEU A 116 6.56 6.65 -1.60
CA LEU A 116 6.57 6.15 -0.23
C LEU A 116 6.32 7.32 0.73
N ALA A 117 5.26 7.21 1.53
CA ALA A 117 4.68 8.28 2.34
C ALA A 117 5.61 8.80 3.45
N THR A 118 6.50 7.95 3.98
CA THR A 118 7.34 8.29 5.14
C THR A 118 8.83 8.15 4.82
N THR A 119 9.66 8.97 5.47
CA THR A 119 11.12 8.90 5.35
C THR A 119 11.65 7.50 5.75
N ALA A 120 11.01 6.86 6.74
CA ALA A 120 11.35 5.51 7.16
C ALA A 120 11.10 4.47 6.04
N ARG A 121 9.97 4.55 5.32
CA ARG A 121 9.70 3.65 4.18
C ARG A 121 10.61 3.95 3.00
N ARG A 122 10.91 5.22 2.72
CA ARG A 122 11.91 5.61 1.70
C ARG A 122 13.29 5.03 2.00
N ARG A 123 13.75 5.11 3.27
CA ARG A 123 14.99 4.48 3.73
C ARG A 123 14.95 2.95 3.60
N GLN A 124 13.83 2.31 3.93
CA GLN A 124 13.67 0.86 3.79
C GLN A 124 13.86 0.38 2.35
N VAL A 125 13.32 1.10 1.34
CA VAL A 125 13.56 0.80 -0.07
C VAL A 125 15.06 0.87 -0.40
N LEU A 126 15.77 1.89 0.08
CA LEU A 126 17.21 2.03 -0.15
C LEU A 126 18.03 0.92 0.55
N GLN A 127 17.60 0.48 1.73
CA GLN A 127 18.21 -0.65 2.43
C GLN A 127 18.00 -1.97 1.67
N GLU A 128 16.81 -2.22 1.13
CA GLU A 128 16.53 -3.40 0.30
C GLU A 128 17.32 -3.38 -1.02
N CYS A 129 17.39 -2.24 -1.70
CA CYS A 129 18.25 -2.07 -2.87
C CYS A 129 19.74 -2.31 -2.53
N SER A 130 20.22 -1.78 -1.40
CA SER A 130 21.60 -1.98 -0.94
C SER A 130 21.87 -3.44 -0.56
N ARG A 131 20.89 -4.15 0.02
CA ARG A 131 20.99 -5.59 0.34
C ARG A 131 21.21 -6.42 -0.93
N CYS A 132 20.40 -6.18 -1.96
CA CYS A 132 20.47 -6.92 -3.23
C CYS A 132 21.73 -6.62 -4.06
N LEU A 133 22.21 -5.37 -4.07
CA LEU A 133 23.44 -5.00 -4.78
C LEU A 133 24.66 -5.80 -4.28
N ARG A 134 25.53 -6.22 -5.20
CA ARG A 134 26.91 -6.63 -4.86
C ARG A 134 27.76 -5.43 -4.45
N ASP A 135 28.83 -5.69 -3.71
CA ASP A 135 29.82 -4.67 -3.33
C ASP A 135 30.40 -3.96 -4.58
N GLY A 136 30.46 -2.63 -4.56
CA GLY A 136 30.81 -1.81 -5.73
C GLY A 136 29.75 -1.74 -6.84
N GLY A 137 28.62 -2.43 -6.68
CA GLY A 137 27.44 -2.28 -7.54
C GLY A 137 26.74 -0.94 -7.31
N GLN A 138 26.06 -0.42 -8.33
CA GLN A 138 25.51 0.94 -8.33
C GLN A 138 24.00 0.99 -8.52
N MET A 139 23.32 1.93 -7.87
CA MET A 139 21.93 2.26 -8.15
C MET A 139 21.78 3.67 -8.70
N LEU A 140 20.85 3.84 -9.65
CA LEU A 140 20.38 5.13 -10.13
C LEU A 140 18.97 5.38 -9.58
N ILE A 141 18.84 6.44 -8.79
CA ILE A 141 17.57 6.89 -8.21
C ILE A 141 17.15 8.18 -8.91
N TYR A 142 15.89 8.27 -9.35
CA TYR A 142 15.37 9.40 -10.11
C TYR A 142 13.98 9.80 -9.58
N ALA A 143 13.87 10.96 -8.92
CA ALA A 143 12.67 11.38 -8.22
C ALA A 143 12.34 12.87 -8.44
N TRP A 144 11.07 13.24 -8.31
CA TRP A 144 10.61 14.62 -8.51
C TRP A 144 11.24 15.59 -7.50
N ALA A 145 11.66 16.75 -8.01
CA ALA A 145 12.18 17.85 -7.21
C ALA A 145 11.08 18.77 -6.68
N PHE A 146 11.27 19.32 -5.48
CA PHE A 146 10.45 20.39 -4.91
C PHE A 146 10.64 21.69 -5.71
N GLU A 147 11.88 21.96 -6.11
CA GLU A 147 12.28 23.01 -7.04
C GLU A 147 12.07 22.55 -8.49
N GLN A 148 11.24 23.26 -9.24
CA GLN A 148 10.90 22.96 -10.63
C GLN A 148 11.46 24.06 -11.55
N PRO A 149 11.72 23.78 -12.84
CA PRO A 149 12.34 24.77 -13.74
C PRO A 149 11.58 26.10 -13.85
N ASN A 150 10.27 26.10 -13.61
CA ASN A 150 9.38 27.26 -13.73
C ASN A 150 8.57 27.54 -12.44
N GLY A 151 9.04 27.10 -11.27
CA GLY A 151 8.37 27.33 -9.99
C GLY A 151 8.83 26.40 -8.87
N LYS A 152 8.05 26.31 -7.79
CA LYS A 152 8.25 25.33 -6.71
C LYS A 152 6.91 24.91 -6.14
N PHE A 153 6.84 23.70 -5.57
CA PHE A 153 5.64 23.21 -4.91
C PHE A 153 5.36 23.96 -3.60
N ALA A 154 4.12 23.87 -3.10
CA ALA A 154 3.72 24.52 -1.85
C ALA A 154 4.15 23.76 -0.58
N ALA A 155 4.35 22.44 -0.70
CA ALA A 155 4.86 21.54 0.33
C ALA A 155 5.66 20.41 -0.34
N GLN A 156 6.34 19.59 0.46
CA GLN A 156 7.03 18.38 -0.03
C GLN A 156 6.06 17.22 -0.23
N ASP A 157 5.13 17.01 0.70
CA ASP A 157 4.05 16.02 0.54
C ASP A 157 2.87 16.65 -0.18
N ILE A 158 2.58 16.17 -1.39
CA ILE A 158 1.55 16.72 -2.28
C ILE A 158 0.68 15.64 -2.90
N LEU A 159 -0.58 16.00 -3.17
CA LEU A 159 -1.49 15.28 -4.05
C LEU A 159 -1.53 16.00 -5.40
N VAL A 160 -1.16 15.30 -6.47
CA VAL A 160 -1.13 15.82 -7.84
C VAL A 160 -2.32 15.26 -8.62
N PRO A 161 -3.20 16.11 -9.18
CA PRO A 161 -4.37 15.63 -9.91
C PRO A 161 -3.95 14.89 -11.18
N TRP A 162 -4.54 13.72 -11.39
CA TRP A 162 -4.53 13.02 -12.67
C TRP A 162 -5.85 13.25 -13.40
N ASN A 163 -5.76 14.04 -14.46
CA ASN A 163 -6.86 14.34 -15.35
C ASN A 163 -7.03 13.19 -16.36
N MET A 164 -8.02 12.32 -16.17
CA MET A 164 -8.32 11.26 -17.16
C MET A 164 -8.66 11.79 -18.55
N HIS A 165 -9.02 13.07 -18.67
CA HIS A 165 -9.20 13.72 -19.96
C HIS A 165 -7.88 14.05 -20.70
N GLU A 166 -6.69 13.81 -20.13
CA GLU A 166 -5.45 13.72 -20.92
C GLU A 166 -5.37 12.41 -21.73
N THR A 167 -6.30 11.48 -21.51
CA THR A 167 -6.56 10.28 -22.31
C THR A 167 -7.54 10.63 -23.45
N ALA A 168 -7.12 10.39 -24.69
CA ALA A 168 -7.90 10.58 -25.92
C ALA A 168 -9.06 9.58 -26.08
N ILE A 169 -10.26 9.97 -25.63
CA ILE A 169 -11.49 9.20 -25.83
C ILE A 169 -11.73 8.99 -27.34
N GLY A 170 -11.85 7.73 -27.77
CA GLY A 170 -12.00 7.38 -29.19
C GLY A 170 -10.85 7.88 -30.09
N GLY A 171 -9.63 7.98 -29.56
CA GLY A 171 -8.44 8.40 -30.31
C GLY A 171 -8.35 9.89 -30.61
N ARG A 172 -9.20 10.74 -30.01
CA ARG A 172 -9.07 12.20 -30.05
C ARG A 172 -8.89 12.77 -28.65
N LEU A 173 -7.73 13.39 -28.40
CA LEU A 173 -7.52 14.19 -27.18
C LEU A 173 -8.61 15.26 -27.12
N PRO A 174 -9.36 15.39 -26.00
CA PRO A 174 -10.30 16.49 -25.87
C PRO A 174 -9.53 17.80 -26.01
N LYS A 175 -10.12 18.78 -26.71
CA LYS A 175 -9.52 20.09 -26.94
C LYS A 175 -9.43 20.90 -25.64
N VAL A 176 -8.45 20.58 -24.81
CA VAL A 176 -8.02 21.45 -23.71
C VAL A 176 -7.59 22.77 -24.33
N LYS A 177 -8.23 23.87 -23.93
CA LYS A 177 -7.78 25.22 -24.28
C LYS A 177 -6.49 25.51 -23.52
N PHE A 178 -5.37 25.00 -24.04
CA PHE A 178 -4.04 25.34 -23.57
C PHE A 178 -3.93 26.86 -23.50
N HIS A 179 -3.83 27.39 -22.28
CA HIS A 179 -3.49 28.79 -22.09
C HIS A 179 -2.03 28.94 -22.49
N VAL A 180 -1.83 29.56 -23.65
CA VAL A 180 -0.54 29.73 -24.37
C VAL A 180 0.57 30.27 -23.46
N ASN A 181 0.20 30.95 -22.38
CA ASN A 181 1.09 31.64 -21.45
C ASN A 181 1.50 30.80 -20.21
N THR A 182 1.23 29.49 -20.16
CA THR A 182 1.59 28.62 -19.00
C THR A 182 2.26 27.32 -19.43
N THR A 183 3.30 26.90 -18.70
CA THR A 183 3.98 25.61 -18.94
C THR A 183 3.23 24.43 -18.31
N LYS A 184 3.59 23.17 -18.63
CA LYS A 184 2.96 22.00 -18.00
C LYS A 184 3.28 21.94 -16.50
N GLU A 185 4.52 22.25 -16.15
CA GLU A 185 5.05 22.23 -14.79
C GLU A 185 4.30 23.26 -13.93
N GLN A 186 4.12 24.48 -14.43
CA GLN A 186 3.35 25.53 -13.74
C GLN A 186 1.91 25.11 -13.43
N ARG A 187 1.24 24.39 -14.35
CA ARG A 187 -0.11 23.85 -14.11
C ARG A 187 -0.11 22.73 -13.08
N VAL A 188 0.87 21.81 -13.13
CA VAL A 188 1.01 20.73 -12.14
C VAL A 188 1.25 21.30 -10.73
N ILE A 189 2.11 22.32 -10.62
CA ILE A 189 2.37 23.04 -9.36
C ILE A 189 1.08 23.71 -8.86
N ALA A 190 0.42 24.52 -9.70
CA ALA A 190 -0.77 25.28 -9.31
C ALA A 190 -1.99 24.40 -8.97
N ALA A 191 -2.07 23.19 -9.53
CA ALA A 191 -3.14 22.23 -9.26
C ALA A 191 -2.81 21.21 -8.16
N SER A 192 -1.58 21.21 -7.65
CA SER A 192 -1.18 20.32 -6.54
C SER A 192 -1.77 20.76 -5.21
N ILE A 193 -2.16 19.80 -4.38
CA ILE A 193 -2.73 20.04 -3.05
C ILE A 193 -1.71 19.60 -1.99
N PRO A 194 -1.21 20.50 -1.12
CA PRO A 194 -0.31 20.12 -0.05
C PRO A 194 -1.04 19.30 1.02
N ILE A 195 -0.40 18.22 1.49
CA ILE A 195 -0.90 17.38 2.58
C ILE A 195 0.12 17.32 3.73
N ASN A 196 -0.30 16.75 4.87
CA ASN A 196 0.58 16.52 6.00
C ASN A 196 0.34 15.09 6.50
N ILE A 197 1.37 14.26 6.38
CA ILE A 197 1.32 12.85 6.74
C ILE A 197 1.80 12.73 8.19
N SER A 198 0.91 12.32 9.08
CA SER A 198 1.26 12.10 10.47
C SER A 198 2.06 10.80 10.61
N ASP A 199 3.37 10.90 10.78
CA ASP A 199 4.22 9.77 11.14
C ASP A 199 3.72 9.16 12.47
N GLY A 200 3.37 7.87 12.40
CA GLY A 200 2.76 7.12 13.51
C GLY A 200 3.63 6.99 14.77
N SER A 201 4.87 7.48 14.74
CA SER A 201 5.80 7.50 15.88
C SER A 201 5.22 8.25 17.10
N VAL A 202 4.44 9.31 16.88
CA VAL A 202 3.74 10.04 17.95
C VAL A 202 2.59 9.21 18.51
N ALA A 203 1.81 8.55 17.65
CA ALA A 203 0.71 7.69 18.06
C ALA A 203 1.20 6.44 18.82
N GLN A 204 2.30 5.80 18.38
CA GLN A 204 2.91 4.67 19.09
C GLN A 204 3.45 5.07 20.46
N ARG A 205 4.03 6.27 20.63
CA ARG A 205 4.42 6.81 21.95
C ARG A 205 3.19 7.06 22.84
N TRP A 206 2.09 7.54 22.28
CA TRP A 206 0.85 7.75 23.03
C TRP A 206 0.20 6.40 23.43
N PHE A 207 0.03 5.47 22.50
CA PHE A 207 -0.54 4.15 22.80
C PHE A 207 0.31 3.33 23.76
N SER A 208 1.65 3.35 23.64
CA SER A 208 2.53 2.70 24.63
C SER A 208 2.50 3.42 25.98
N GLY A 209 2.44 4.76 26.01
CA GLY A 209 2.25 5.54 27.24
C GLY A 209 0.89 5.31 27.91
N VAL A 210 -0.16 5.02 27.15
CA VAL A 210 -1.48 4.63 27.66
C VAL A 210 -1.48 3.17 28.13
N LEU A 211 -0.93 2.23 27.35
CA LEU A 211 -0.81 0.82 27.75
C LEU A 211 -0.01 0.69 29.06
N ASN A 212 1.13 1.38 29.17
CA ASN A 212 1.96 1.39 30.38
C ASN A 212 1.25 2.00 31.59
N LYS A 213 0.32 2.95 31.38
CA LYS A 213 -0.55 3.46 32.46
C LYS A 213 -1.67 2.47 32.83
N VAL A 214 -2.20 1.72 31.87
CA VAL A 214 -3.24 0.70 32.11
C VAL A 214 -2.65 -0.53 32.82
N THR A 215 -1.47 -1.02 32.42
CA THR A 215 -0.79 -2.11 33.13
C THR A 215 -0.38 -1.71 34.55
N SER A 216 0.13 -0.48 34.72
CA SER A 216 0.41 0.11 36.03
C SER A 216 -0.84 0.21 36.94
N LEU A 217 -2.04 0.34 36.38
CA LEU A 217 -3.31 0.33 37.11
C LEU A 217 -3.81 -1.09 37.44
N THR A 218 -3.58 -2.07 36.56
CA THR A 218 -3.97 -3.48 36.84
C THR A 218 -3.12 -4.12 37.94
N ASP A 219 -1.85 -3.74 38.06
CA ASP A 219 -0.96 -4.23 39.12
C ASP A 219 -1.31 -3.67 40.52
N GLN A 220 -2.24 -2.71 40.61
CA GLN A 220 -2.71 -2.11 41.87
C GLN A 220 -4.05 -2.68 42.38
N LEU A 221 -4.60 -3.71 41.74
CA LEU A 221 -5.89 -4.32 42.10
C LEU A 221 -5.75 -5.77 42.62
N PRO A 222 -5.44 -5.99 43.91
CA PRO A 222 -5.28 -7.33 44.49
C PRO A 222 -6.65 -7.99 44.80
N TYR A 223 -7.48 -8.24 43.79
CA TYR A 223 -8.86 -8.72 44.00
C TYR A 223 -9.40 -9.80 43.04
N PHE A 224 -8.53 -10.58 42.37
CA PHE A 224 -8.92 -11.85 41.73
C PHE A 224 -7.96 -13.00 42.03
N SER A 225 -7.88 -13.37 43.30
CA SER A 225 -7.26 -14.63 43.74
C SER A 225 -7.99 -15.20 44.97
N LYS A 226 -9.01 -16.04 44.74
CA LYS A 226 -9.53 -16.97 45.74
C LYS A 226 -9.85 -18.33 45.11
N ARG A 227 -9.15 -19.35 45.62
CA ARG A 227 -9.42 -20.77 45.36
C ARG A 227 -10.78 -21.18 45.92
N CYS A 228 -11.43 -22.15 45.29
CA CYS A 228 -12.61 -22.82 45.83
C CYS A 228 -12.28 -23.62 47.11
N PRO A 229 -13.17 -23.61 48.11
CA PRO A 229 -13.27 -24.68 49.12
C PRO A 229 -14.52 -25.56 48.90
N SER A 230 -14.46 -26.75 49.48
CA SER A 230 -15.45 -27.84 49.39
C SER A 230 -16.70 -27.68 50.28
N SER A 231 -17.75 -28.44 49.95
CA SER A 231 -19.01 -28.64 50.70
C SER A 231 -18.80 -29.10 52.16
N PRO A 232 -19.82 -28.93 53.04
CA PRO A 232 -20.66 -30.10 53.38
C PRO A 232 -22.15 -29.88 53.75
N SER A 233 -23.01 -30.75 53.19
CA SER A 233 -23.97 -31.68 53.84
C SER A 233 -25.05 -31.30 54.90
N TYR A 234 -26.28 -31.81 54.63
CA TYR A 234 -27.37 -32.30 55.52
C TYR A 234 -28.23 -31.38 56.42
N SER A 235 -29.57 -31.47 56.26
CA SER A 235 -30.46 -32.33 57.09
C SER A 235 -31.97 -32.25 56.68
N ASN A 236 -32.81 -33.14 57.22
CA ASN A 236 -34.16 -33.53 56.71
C ASN A 236 -35.36 -32.97 57.51
N GLN A 237 -36.54 -32.93 56.87
CA GLN A 237 -37.92 -33.25 57.38
C GLN A 237 -38.97 -32.78 56.33
N SER A 238 -40.19 -33.35 56.15
CA SER A 238 -40.81 -34.64 56.50
C SER A 238 -42.11 -34.85 55.68
N THR A 239 -42.53 -36.10 55.46
CA THR A 239 -43.78 -36.58 54.80
C THR A 239 -45.04 -36.43 55.70
N PRO A 240 -46.30 -36.81 55.31
CA PRO A 240 -46.81 -37.63 54.19
C PRO A 240 -47.95 -36.93 53.38
N THR A 241 -48.89 -37.51 52.60
CA THR A 241 -49.40 -38.90 52.35
C THR A 241 -50.12 -38.97 50.98
N GLY A 242 -50.43 -40.17 50.44
CA GLY A 242 -51.56 -40.35 49.48
C GLY A 242 -51.27 -41.15 48.18
N SER A 243 -51.56 -42.45 48.21
CA SER A 243 -51.51 -43.43 47.10
C SER A 243 -52.24 -43.08 45.79
N VAL A 244 -51.72 -43.56 44.64
CA VAL A 244 -52.30 -44.62 43.76
C VAL A 244 -51.35 -44.93 42.59
N SER A 245 -51.33 -46.18 42.12
CA SER A 245 -50.32 -46.74 41.20
C SER A 245 -50.68 -46.67 39.70
N SER A 246 -49.81 -46.01 38.91
CA SER A 246 -49.42 -46.27 37.50
C SER A 246 -50.50 -46.42 36.41
N PRO A 247 -50.33 -45.72 35.27
CA PRO A 247 -49.58 -46.32 34.15
C PRO A 247 -48.22 -45.67 33.91
N ILE A 248 -47.31 -46.38 33.21
CA ILE A 248 -45.95 -45.89 32.90
C ILE A 248 -46.02 -44.76 31.87
N GLN A 249 -46.01 -43.50 32.34
CA GLN A 249 -45.64 -42.35 31.52
C GLN A 249 -44.11 -42.32 31.36
N LYS A 250 -43.62 -42.23 30.12
CA LYS A 250 -42.22 -41.87 29.86
C LYS A 250 -41.98 -40.47 30.41
N LEU A 251 -40.91 -40.27 31.17
CA LEU A 251 -40.49 -38.92 31.59
C LEU A 251 -40.31 -38.04 30.34
N PRO A 252 -40.87 -36.82 30.31
CA PRO A 252 -40.43 -35.82 29.33
C PRO A 252 -38.95 -35.50 29.55
N SER A 253 -38.24 -35.10 28.49
CA SER A 253 -36.82 -34.76 28.57
C SER A 253 -36.59 -33.62 29.58
N ALA A 254 -35.53 -33.73 30.38
CA ALA A 254 -35.23 -32.80 31.48
C ALA A 254 -35.00 -31.33 31.05
N ALA A 255 -34.84 -31.08 29.75
CA ALA A 255 -34.94 -29.77 29.14
C ALA A 255 -35.86 -29.83 27.91
N PRO A 256 -36.62 -28.76 27.62
CA PRO A 256 -37.27 -28.60 26.32
C PRO A 256 -36.21 -28.52 25.21
N GLN A 257 -36.36 -29.27 24.12
CA GLN A 257 -35.58 -29.04 22.90
C GLN A 257 -36.11 -27.82 22.11
N PHE A 258 -36.15 -26.65 22.78
CA PHE A 258 -36.12 -25.38 22.07
C PHE A 258 -34.66 -25.08 21.71
N LEU A 259 -34.14 -25.79 20.70
CA LEU A 259 -33.13 -25.20 19.83
C LEU A 259 -33.91 -24.31 18.85
N PRO A 260 -33.89 -22.97 19.01
CA PRO A 260 -34.45 -22.12 17.98
C PRO A 260 -33.60 -22.34 16.73
N THR A 261 -34.22 -22.39 15.56
CA THR A 261 -33.46 -22.39 14.30
C THR A 261 -32.46 -21.23 14.33
N THR A 262 -31.30 -21.37 13.70
CA THR A 262 -30.22 -20.37 13.73
C THR A 262 -30.74 -18.97 13.36
N ASN A 263 -31.68 -18.90 12.40
CA ASN A 263 -32.43 -17.70 12.00
C ASN A 263 -33.23 -17.05 13.14
N SER A 264 -33.84 -17.84 14.03
CA SER A 264 -34.59 -17.35 15.20
C SER A 264 -33.69 -16.78 16.30
N LEU A 265 -32.53 -17.40 16.54
CA LEU A 265 -31.51 -16.84 17.45
C LEU A 265 -31.00 -15.48 16.93
N ILE A 266 -30.68 -15.40 15.64
CA ILE A 266 -30.17 -14.19 15.01
C ILE A 266 -31.23 -13.08 14.98
N SER A 267 -32.51 -13.40 14.76
CA SER A 267 -33.58 -12.39 14.84
C SER A 267 -33.74 -11.83 16.26
N GLY A 268 -33.57 -12.66 17.29
CA GLY A 268 -33.49 -12.23 18.69
C GLY A 268 -32.30 -11.30 18.95
N ILE A 269 -31.10 -11.66 18.48
CA ILE A 269 -29.90 -10.83 18.65
C ILE A 269 -30.03 -9.51 17.88
N LYS A 270 -30.57 -9.52 16.66
CA LYS A 270 -30.82 -8.33 15.83
C LYS A 270 -31.77 -7.33 16.50
N ARG A 271 -32.65 -7.81 17.41
CA ARG A 271 -33.59 -6.97 18.18
C ARG A 271 -32.93 -6.17 19.30
N TRP A 272 -31.84 -6.69 19.90
CA TRP A 272 -31.09 -5.99 20.96
C TRP A 272 -29.74 -5.40 20.51
N SER A 273 -29.13 -5.93 19.46
CA SER A 273 -27.93 -5.38 18.83
C SER A 273 -28.03 -5.50 17.30
N PRO A 274 -28.53 -4.46 16.61
CA PRO A 274 -28.72 -4.51 15.16
C PRO A 274 -27.43 -4.76 14.37
N MET A 275 -26.28 -4.25 14.85
CA MET A 275 -24.98 -4.50 14.19
C MET A 275 -24.48 -5.94 14.41
N LEU A 276 -24.59 -6.48 15.62
CA LEU A 276 -24.18 -7.87 15.89
C LEU A 276 -25.10 -8.86 15.17
N GLY A 277 -26.41 -8.61 15.19
CA GLY A 277 -27.39 -9.43 14.46
C GLY A 277 -27.17 -9.41 12.94
N ARG A 278 -26.73 -8.28 12.35
CA ARG A 278 -26.31 -8.25 10.94
C ARG A 278 -25.04 -9.07 10.68
N ARG A 279 -24.01 -8.96 11.53
CA ARG A 279 -22.75 -9.74 11.41
C ARG A 279 -22.96 -11.24 11.60
N LEU A 280 -23.89 -11.65 12.46
CA LEU A 280 -24.24 -13.07 12.62
C LEU A 280 -25.12 -13.57 11.47
N ALA A 281 -25.99 -12.71 10.92
CA ALA A 281 -26.77 -13.04 9.73
C ALA A 281 -25.88 -13.26 8.49
N SER A 282 -24.85 -12.43 8.28
CA SER A 282 -23.93 -12.63 7.15
C SER A 282 -23.19 -13.96 7.24
N LEU A 283 -22.82 -14.44 8.44
CA LEU A 283 -22.23 -15.78 8.63
C LEU A 283 -23.14 -16.96 8.25
N LEU A 284 -24.46 -16.74 8.06
CA LEU A 284 -25.37 -17.75 7.52
C LEU A 284 -25.59 -17.65 6.00
N VAL A 285 -25.14 -16.56 5.37
CA VAL A 285 -25.15 -16.42 3.91
C VAL A 285 -24.01 -17.30 3.37
N PRO A 286 -24.22 -18.12 2.31
CA PRO A 286 -23.15 -18.87 1.66
C PRO A 286 -21.97 -17.97 1.28
N VAL A 287 -20.74 -18.50 1.34
CA VAL A 287 -19.53 -17.70 1.07
C VAL A 287 -19.54 -17.17 -0.37
N GLU A 288 -20.11 -17.94 -1.29
CA GLU A 288 -20.32 -17.59 -2.69
C GLU A 288 -21.27 -16.40 -2.85
N GLU A 289 -22.31 -16.30 -2.03
CA GLU A 289 -23.29 -15.21 -2.06
C GLU A 289 -22.75 -13.96 -1.36
N GLN A 290 -22.03 -14.11 -0.23
CA GLN A 290 -21.28 -13.01 0.39
C GLN A 290 -20.25 -12.41 -0.58
N PHE A 291 -19.47 -13.27 -1.23
CA PHE A 291 -18.46 -12.85 -2.21
C PHE A 291 -19.11 -12.22 -3.45
N ALA A 292 -20.23 -12.76 -3.94
CA ALA A 292 -20.98 -12.15 -5.04
C ALA A 292 -21.55 -10.76 -4.66
N GLU A 293 -22.05 -10.58 -3.44
CA GLU A 293 -22.52 -9.28 -2.95
C GLU A 293 -21.35 -8.28 -2.86
N GLU A 294 -20.26 -8.64 -2.18
CA GLU A 294 -19.06 -7.77 -2.06
C GLU A 294 -18.48 -7.41 -3.44
N LEU A 295 -18.31 -8.39 -4.32
CA LEU A 295 -17.84 -8.19 -5.68
C LEU A 295 -18.79 -7.28 -6.48
N SER A 296 -20.10 -7.46 -6.35
CA SER A 296 -21.09 -6.58 -7.02
C SER A 296 -21.03 -5.15 -6.50
N GLN A 297 -20.84 -4.95 -5.18
CA GLN A 297 -20.71 -3.62 -4.59
C GLN A 297 -19.41 -2.93 -5.03
N VAL A 298 -18.30 -3.68 -5.11
CA VAL A 298 -17.02 -3.19 -5.65
C VAL A 298 -17.18 -2.79 -7.12
N ILE A 299 -17.68 -3.68 -7.98
CA ILE A 299 -17.88 -3.42 -9.42
C ILE A 299 -18.80 -2.20 -9.63
N MET A 300 -19.91 -2.11 -8.91
CA MET A 300 -20.85 -0.98 -9.02
C MET A 300 -20.19 0.33 -8.56
N ARG A 301 -19.48 0.33 -7.43
CA ARG A 301 -18.76 1.52 -6.93
C ARG A 301 -17.68 1.98 -7.90
N GLU A 302 -16.89 1.06 -8.46
CA GLU A 302 -15.85 1.38 -9.42
C GLU A 302 -16.43 1.90 -10.73
N SER A 303 -17.47 1.23 -11.27
CA SER A 303 -18.17 1.65 -12.50
C SER A 303 -18.80 3.04 -12.37
N VAL A 304 -19.44 3.34 -11.24
CA VAL A 304 -19.99 4.68 -10.96
C VAL A 304 -18.87 5.72 -10.83
N THR A 305 -17.76 5.38 -10.15
CA THR A 305 -16.62 6.29 -10.01
C THR A 305 -15.96 6.58 -11.37
N GLU A 306 -15.80 5.57 -12.23
CA GLU A 306 -15.31 5.68 -13.62
C GLU A 306 -16.26 6.53 -14.49
N ALA A 307 -17.57 6.31 -14.40
CA ALA A 307 -18.57 7.10 -15.11
C ALA A 307 -18.53 8.58 -14.68
N MET A 308 -18.54 8.87 -13.37
CA MET A 308 -18.47 10.24 -12.84
C MET A 308 -17.14 10.93 -13.20
N ALA A 309 -16.01 10.22 -13.15
CA ALA A 309 -14.72 10.77 -13.57
C ALA A 309 -14.67 11.06 -15.08
N THR A 310 -15.28 10.21 -15.91
CA THR A 310 -15.43 10.43 -17.36
C THR A 310 -16.33 11.63 -17.66
N LEU A 311 -17.40 11.82 -16.88
CA LEU A 311 -18.28 13.00 -16.93
C LEU A 311 -17.65 14.27 -16.35
N ARG A 312 -16.40 14.21 -15.87
CA ARG A 312 -15.62 15.30 -15.25
C ARG A 312 -16.10 15.74 -13.86
N GLU A 313 -16.88 14.92 -13.17
CA GLU A 313 -17.35 15.18 -11.81
C GLU A 313 -16.34 14.72 -10.75
N VAL A 314 -15.41 13.83 -11.09
CA VAL A 314 -14.39 13.28 -10.18
C VAL A 314 -12.99 13.40 -10.79
N THR A 315 -12.05 13.91 -10.00
CA THR A 315 -10.60 13.97 -10.32
C THR A 315 -9.85 13.01 -9.42
N PHE A 316 -9.02 12.15 -9.99
CA PHE A 316 -8.11 11.29 -9.23
C PHE A 316 -6.85 12.07 -8.81
N TYR A 317 -6.22 11.69 -7.71
CA TYR A 317 -5.00 12.32 -7.23
C TYR A 317 -3.94 11.28 -6.95
N ARG A 318 -2.68 11.58 -7.29
CA ARG A 318 -1.53 10.73 -6.93
C ARG A 318 -0.69 11.41 -5.85
N PHE A 319 -0.26 10.63 -4.87
CA PHE A 319 0.65 11.11 -3.84
C PHE A 319 2.08 11.22 -4.37
N TYR A 320 2.77 12.30 -4.03
CA TYR A 320 4.21 12.48 -4.22
C TYR A 320 4.83 13.15 -3.00
N HIS A 321 5.98 12.64 -2.56
CA HIS A 321 6.97 13.36 -1.78
C HIS A 321 8.01 13.97 -2.75
N VAL A 322 7.96 15.27 -2.96
CA VAL A 322 8.92 15.99 -3.82
C VAL A 322 10.14 16.42 -3.01
N PHE A 323 11.32 16.05 -3.50
CA PHE A 323 12.59 16.19 -2.78
C PHE A 323 13.20 17.57 -2.99
N LYS A 324 13.69 18.21 -1.93
CA LYS A 324 14.50 19.43 -2.03
C LYS A 324 15.90 19.14 -2.55
N GLU A 325 16.60 20.19 -2.96
CA GLU A 325 18.05 20.13 -3.21
C GLU A 325 18.79 19.52 -2.00
N GLY A 326 19.70 18.58 -2.25
CA GLY A 326 20.43 17.82 -1.22
C GLY A 326 19.66 16.64 -0.61
N GLU A 327 18.36 16.78 -0.34
CA GLU A 327 17.57 15.84 0.48
C GLU A 327 17.61 14.37 -0.01
N LEU A 328 17.57 14.14 -1.33
CA LEU A 328 17.66 12.79 -1.88
C LEU A 328 19.05 12.15 -1.67
N ALA A 329 20.11 12.96 -1.68
CA ALA A 329 21.47 12.52 -1.42
C ALA A 329 21.67 12.25 0.09
N ASP A 330 21.21 13.15 0.96
CA ASP A 330 21.23 12.97 2.41
C ASP A 330 20.47 11.70 2.84
N LEU A 331 19.34 11.40 2.19
CA LEU A 331 18.59 10.17 2.43
C LEU A 331 19.36 8.91 2.02
N VAL A 332 20.13 8.96 0.93
CA VAL A 332 21.01 7.86 0.50
C VAL A 332 22.16 7.67 1.46
N ASP A 333 22.91 8.73 1.78
CA ASP A 333 24.05 8.67 2.71
C ASP A 333 23.60 8.33 4.15
N SER A 334 22.30 8.43 4.46
CA SER A 334 21.76 7.92 5.73
C SER A 334 21.88 6.39 5.86
N VAL A 335 21.99 5.64 4.75
CA VAL A 335 22.16 4.19 4.73
C VAL A 335 23.65 3.86 4.68
N GLU A 336 24.21 3.34 5.78
CA GLU A 336 25.65 3.10 5.99
C GLU A 336 26.36 2.28 4.89
N SER A 337 25.63 1.37 4.25
CA SER A 337 26.14 0.53 3.16
C SER A 337 26.04 1.18 1.77
N LEU A 338 25.62 2.44 1.67
CA LEU A 338 25.56 3.22 0.44
C LEU A 338 26.43 4.48 0.55
N LYS A 339 26.90 4.94 -0.60
CA LYS A 339 27.60 6.20 -0.74
C LYS A 339 27.17 6.89 -2.03
N VAL A 340 26.85 8.18 -1.97
CA VAL A 340 26.60 8.98 -3.16
C VAL A 340 27.87 9.11 -4.01
N VAL A 341 27.78 8.73 -5.29
CA VAL A 341 28.83 8.87 -6.31
C VAL A 341 28.66 10.17 -7.09
N SER A 342 27.43 10.49 -7.48
CA SER A 342 27.10 11.75 -8.15
C SER A 342 25.65 12.15 -7.93
N THR A 343 25.41 13.46 -7.95
CA THR A 343 24.08 14.06 -7.91
C THR A 343 23.91 14.93 -9.16
N SER A 344 22.69 15.00 -9.69
CA SER A 344 22.38 15.87 -10.82
C SER A 344 20.90 16.24 -10.86
N PHE A 345 20.61 17.37 -11.51
CA PHE A 345 19.24 17.81 -11.80
C PHE A 345 18.92 17.56 -13.28
N GLU A 346 17.69 17.11 -13.58
CA GLU A 346 17.19 16.94 -14.95
C GLU A 346 15.66 17.15 -15.00
N HIS A 347 15.20 18.13 -15.77
CA HIS A 347 13.78 18.36 -16.07
C HIS A 347 12.83 18.32 -14.85
N GLY A 348 13.23 18.91 -13.72
CA GLY A 348 12.41 18.91 -12.49
C GLY A 348 12.53 17.63 -11.65
N ASN A 349 13.62 16.88 -11.81
CA ASN A 349 13.92 15.68 -11.04
C ASN A 349 15.34 15.76 -10.48
N TRP A 350 15.50 15.26 -9.26
CA TRP A 350 16.80 14.91 -8.69
C TRP A 350 17.16 13.50 -9.12
N CYS A 351 18.40 13.35 -9.60
CA CYS A 351 18.99 12.09 -9.99
C CYS A 351 20.25 11.86 -9.15
N VAL A 352 20.31 10.72 -8.46
CA VAL A 352 21.44 10.31 -7.61
C VAL A 352 21.93 8.96 -8.09
N ILE A 353 23.24 8.87 -8.36
CA ILE A 353 23.91 7.58 -8.50
C ILE A 353 24.61 7.28 -7.17
N ALA A 354 24.30 6.13 -6.59
CA ALA A 354 24.88 5.65 -5.35
C ALA A 354 25.55 4.29 -5.55
N GLU A 355 26.62 4.03 -4.82
CA GLU A 355 27.39 2.79 -4.87
C GLU A 355 27.30 2.06 -3.54
N LYS A 356 27.24 0.72 -3.58
CA LYS A 356 27.32 -0.09 -2.38
C LYS A 356 28.74 -0.14 -1.85
N VAL A 357 28.92 0.33 -0.62
CA VAL A 357 30.20 0.27 0.09
C VAL A 357 30.40 -1.15 0.65
N PRO A 358 31.56 -1.79 0.39
CA PRO A 358 31.91 -3.07 1.01
C PRO A 358 31.81 -3.03 2.53
N ALA A 359 31.23 -4.06 3.14
CA ALA A 359 30.96 -4.09 4.59
C ALA A 359 32.22 -3.95 5.46
N ASN A 360 33.39 -4.32 4.95
CA ASN A 360 34.69 -4.16 5.63
C ASN A 360 35.28 -2.75 5.57
N LEU A 361 34.65 -1.82 4.82
CA LEU A 361 35.04 -0.41 4.72
C LEU A 361 34.08 0.54 5.45
N ILE A 362 32.93 0.03 5.91
CA ILE A 362 32.02 0.74 6.82
C ILE A 362 32.74 0.86 8.18
N ARG A 363 32.96 2.09 8.64
CA ARG A 363 33.63 2.31 9.94
C ARG A 363 32.66 1.96 11.08
N PRO A 364 33.12 1.28 12.14
CA PRO A 364 32.32 0.96 13.32
C PRO A 364 32.03 2.21 14.19
#